data_AF-A0A8B6GSH1-F1
#
_entry.id   AF-A0A8B6GSH1-F1
#
_cell.length_a   1.000
_cell.length_b   1.000
_cell.length_c   1.000
_cell.angle_alpha   90.00
_cell.angle_beta   90.00
_cell.angle_gamma   90.00
#
_symmetry.space_group_name_H-M   'P 1'
#
loop_
_entity.id
_entity.type
_entity.pdbx_description
1 polymer ?
#
loop_
_entity_poly.entity_id
_entity_poly.type
_entity_poly.pdbx_seq_one_letter_code
_entity_poly.pdbx_strand_id
1 'polypeptide(L)'
;WVKLEKQFFGFDKDLFICVVYNPPEGSSYSKGLDHDILTCLEKDIASYQKQGNILLCGDFNARVASDTDFIIDDSNNLSPLYQSYFSDKQILERRSKDDKLDSRGRDLLDLCISNQIRILNGRVLGDTFGGLTCYTPNGASTVDYVLVSESILNQILYMRNM
;
A
#
# COMPACT_ATOMS: atom_id res chain seq x y z
N TRP A 1 -7.37 -5.97 -12.04
CA TRP A 1 -7.82 -4.58 -11.84
C TRP A 1 -9.31 -4.45 -12.11
N VAL A 2 -10.02 -3.72 -11.27
CA VAL A 2 -11.43 -3.33 -11.43
C VAL A 2 -11.46 -1.80 -11.42
N LYS A 3 -12.21 -1.20 -12.34
CA LYS A 3 -12.39 0.26 -12.40
C LYS A 3 -13.75 0.63 -11.78
N LEU A 4 -13.74 1.57 -10.84
CA LEU A 4 -14.93 2.26 -10.35
C LEU A 4 -15.01 3.64 -10.99
N GLU A 5 -16.09 3.90 -11.71
CA GLU A 5 -16.27 5.14 -12.45
C GLU A 5 -16.64 6.31 -11.56
N LYS A 6 -15.89 7.40 -11.69
CA LYS A 6 -16.04 8.59 -10.85
C LYS A 6 -17.43 9.20 -10.90
N GLN A 7 -18.09 9.17 -12.06
CA GLN A 7 -19.42 9.73 -12.24
C GLN A 7 -20.48 8.95 -11.46
N PHE A 8 -20.36 7.62 -11.41
CA PHE A 8 -21.29 6.77 -10.70
C PHE A 8 -21.12 6.89 -9.17
N PHE A 9 -19.87 6.92 -8.70
CA PHE A 9 -19.55 6.93 -7.27
C PHE A 9 -19.38 8.34 -6.66
N GLY A 10 -19.44 9.40 -7.47
CA GLY A 10 -19.25 10.78 -7.01
C GLY A 10 -17.81 11.10 -6.59
N PHE A 11 -16.81 10.45 -7.20
CA PHE A 11 -15.40 10.73 -6.95
C PHE A 11 -14.86 11.84 -7.86
N ASP A 12 -13.75 12.47 -7.48
CA ASP A 12 -13.04 13.42 -8.35
C ASP A 12 -12.35 12.72 -9.54
N LYS A 13 -11.88 11.49 -9.31
CA LYS A 13 -11.16 10.64 -10.27
C LYS A 13 -11.68 9.20 -10.20
N ASP A 14 -11.50 8.44 -11.27
CA ASP A 14 -11.81 7.01 -11.26
C ASP A 14 -10.96 6.31 -10.19
N LEU A 15 -11.46 5.21 -9.63
CA LEU A 15 -10.72 4.39 -8.67
C LEU A 15 -10.40 3.03 -9.28
N PHE A 16 -9.13 2.68 -9.34
CA PHE A 16 -8.64 1.40 -9.85
C PHE A 16 -8.27 0.48 -8.69
N ILE A 17 -8.99 -0.63 -8.56
CA ILE A 17 -8.82 -1.62 -7.49
C ILE A 17 -8.03 -2.81 -8.01
N CYS A 18 -6.97 -3.22 -7.32
CA CYS A 18 -6.25 -4.46 -7.59
C CYS A 18 -6.24 -5.36 -6.36
N VAL A 19 -6.62 -6.62 -6.54
CA VAL A 19 -6.46 -7.64 -5.51
C VAL A 19 -5.13 -8.34 -5.73
N VAL A 20 -4.25 -8.28 -4.74
CA VAL A 20 -2.88 -8.78 -4.80
C VAL A 20 -2.78 -10.09 -4.03
N TYR A 21 -2.11 -11.06 -4.63
CA TYR A 21 -1.61 -12.24 -3.93
C TYR A 21 -0.15 -12.42 -4.33
N ASN A 22 0.76 -12.06 -3.42
CA ASN A 22 2.18 -12.32 -3.57
C ASN A 22 2.52 -13.59 -2.77
N PRO A 23 2.83 -14.72 -3.41
CA PRO A 23 2.94 -16.00 -2.73
C PRO A 23 4.12 -16.01 -1.74
N PRO A 24 4.07 -16.81 -0.66
CA PRO A 24 5.17 -16.93 0.27
C PRO A 24 6.50 -17.30 -0.41
N GLU A 25 7.61 -16.85 0.16
CA GLU A 25 8.94 -17.14 -0.36
C GLU A 25 9.19 -18.65 -0.37
N GLY A 26 9.75 -19.16 -1.47
CA GLY A 26 10.05 -20.59 -1.63
C GLY A 26 8.85 -21.51 -1.87
N SER A 27 7.61 -20.97 -1.91
CA SER A 27 6.41 -21.72 -2.29
C SER A 27 6.54 -22.31 -3.71
N SER A 28 5.84 -23.42 -3.98
CA SER A 28 5.81 -24.04 -5.31
C SER A 28 5.34 -23.07 -6.39
N TYR A 29 4.41 -22.17 -6.04
CA TYR A 29 3.91 -21.13 -6.93
C TYR A 29 5.00 -20.10 -7.27
N SER A 30 5.77 -19.64 -6.28
CA SER A 30 6.88 -18.69 -6.52
C SER A 30 7.96 -19.25 -7.45
N LYS A 31 8.20 -20.57 -7.43
CA LYS A 31 9.18 -21.23 -8.31
C LYS A 31 8.74 -21.34 -9.78
N GLY A 32 7.45 -21.21 -10.05
CA GLY A 32 6.88 -21.24 -11.39
C GLY A 32 6.65 -19.86 -12.00
N LEU A 33 6.95 -18.78 -11.28
CA LEU A 33 6.81 -17.43 -11.77
C LEU A 33 8.10 -16.98 -12.45
N ASP A 34 8.02 -16.65 -13.73
CA ASP A 34 9.14 -16.05 -14.49
C ASP A 34 9.26 -14.52 -14.25
N HIS A 35 8.49 -13.98 -13.32
CA HIS A 35 8.43 -12.55 -13.03
C HIS A 35 8.19 -12.27 -11.55
N ASP A 36 8.71 -11.13 -11.10
CA ASP A 36 8.44 -10.59 -9.77
C ASP A 36 7.09 -9.85 -9.75
N ILE A 37 6.24 -10.17 -8.77
CA ILE A 37 4.87 -9.65 -8.70
C ILE A 37 4.86 -8.16 -8.38
N LEU A 38 5.74 -7.68 -7.48
CA LEU A 38 5.80 -6.26 -7.14
C LEU A 38 6.28 -5.43 -8.33
N THR A 39 7.23 -5.94 -9.12
CA THR A 39 7.70 -5.32 -10.37
C THR A 39 6.58 -5.21 -11.41
N CYS A 40 5.76 -6.26 -11.57
CA CYS A 40 4.58 -6.20 -12.44
C CYS A 40 3.55 -5.20 -11.92
N LEU A 41 3.30 -5.21 -10.60
CA LEU A 41 2.37 -4.32 -9.94
C LEU A 41 2.78 -2.85 -10.08
N GLU A 42 4.08 -2.54 -9.98
CA GLU A 42 4.61 -1.19 -10.15
C GLU A 42 4.38 -0.64 -11.56
N LYS A 43 4.55 -1.47 -12.61
CA LYS A 43 4.25 -1.08 -13.99
C LYS A 43 2.77 -0.77 -14.20
N ASP A 44 1.89 -1.56 -13.58
CA ASP A 44 0.46 -1.34 -13.62
C ASP A 44 0.10 -0.05 -12.87
N ILE A 45 0.66 0.17 -11.67
CA ILE A 45 0.49 1.39 -10.88
C ILE A 45 0.86 2.61 -11.72
N ALA A 46 2.04 2.62 -12.34
CA ALA A 46 2.50 3.72 -13.18
C ALA A 46 1.56 4.01 -14.37
N SER A 47 0.80 3.01 -14.83
CA SER A 47 -0.17 3.14 -15.92
C SER A 47 -1.54 3.63 -15.44
N TYR A 48 -2.03 3.13 -14.30
CA TYR A 48 -3.35 3.48 -13.77
C TYR A 48 -3.37 4.79 -12.97
N GLN A 49 -2.27 5.18 -12.33
CA GLN A 49 -2.18 6.47 -11.61
C GLN A 49 -2.38 7.68 -12.53
N LYS A 50 -2.06 7.54 -13.82
CA LYS A 50 -2.30 8.57 -14.85
C LYS A 50 -3.79 8.76 -15.14
N GLN A 51 -4.62 7.76 -14.84
CA GLN A 51 -6.04 7.73 -15.17
C GLN A 51 -6.93 7.95 -13.95
N GLY A 52 -6.47 7.60 -12.75
CA GLY A 52 -7.24 7.72 -11.53
C GLY A 52 -6.45 7.41 -10.27
N ASN A 53 -7.17 7.28 -9.16
CA ASN A 53 -6.58 6.85 -7.89
C ASN A 53 -6.50 5.32 -7.85
N ILE A 54 -5.63 4.80 -6.99
CA ILE A 54 -5.39 3.37 -6.85
C ILE A 54 -5.81 2.91 -5.45
N LEU A 55 -6.38 1.71 -5.39
CA LEU A 55 -6.52 0.91 -4.19
C LEU A 55 -5.97 -0.48 -4.47
N LEU A 56 -5.06 -0.96 -3.62
CA LEU A 56 -4.52 -2.31 -3.66
C LEU A 56 -4.97 -3.02 -2.39
N CYS A 57 -5.36 -4.27 -2.47
CA CYS A 57 -5.67 -5.05 -1.28
C CYS A 57 -5.37 -6.53 -1.45
N GLY A 58 -5.08 -7.21 -0.34
CA GLY A 58 -4.86 -8.66 -0.33
C GLY A 58 -3.56 -9.04 0.36
N ASP A 59 -3.11 -10.27 0.14
CA ASP A 59 -1.97 -10.88 0.82
C ASP A 59 -0.67 -10.56 0.06
N PHE A 60 0.17 -9.73 0.67
CA PHE A 60 1.46 -9.35 0.12
C PHE A 60 2.60 -10.28 0.58
N ASN A 61 2.35 -11.19 1.54
CA ASN A 61 3.38 -11.98 2.24
C ASN A 61 4.65 -11.17 2.53
N ALA A 62 4.45 -9.98 3.07
CA ALA A 62 5.48 -8.98 3.38
C ALA A 62 5.19 -8.38 4.75
N ARG A 63 6.21 -8.20 5.60
CA ARG A 63 6.04 -7.66 6.95
C ARG A 63 6.75 -6.33 7.04
N VAL A 64 6.01 -5.27 7.35
CA VAL A 64 6.50 -3.87 7.30
C VAL A 64 6.69 -3.23 8.69
N ALA A 65 6.55 -4.02 9.76
CA ALA A 65 6.56 -3.54 11.15
C ALA A 65 5.71 -2.26 11.36
N SER A 66 6.29 -1.22 11.96
CA SER A 66 5.73 0.14 12.08
C SER A 66 6.47 1.18 11.23
N ASP A 67 7.36 0.73 10.32
CA ASP A 67 8.21 1.59 9.49
C ASP A 67 7.40 2.49 8.56
N THR A 68 7.90 3.69 8.22
CA THR A 68 7.15 4.64 7.39
C THR A 68 7.13 4.25 5.91
N ASP A 69 5.99 4.46 5.26
CA ASP A 69 5.72 4.26 3.82
C ASP A 69 5.59 5.58 3.06
N PHE A 70 6.15 6.65 3.62
CA PHE A 70 6.19 8.00 3.10
C PHE A 70 7.50 8.67 3.51
N ILE A 71 7.84 9.80 2.88
CA ILE A 71 9.06 10.55 3.21
C ILE A 71 8.77 11.48 4.39
N ILE A 72 9.53 11.34 5.49
CA ILE A 72 9.43 12.22 6.65
C ILE A 72 9.99 13.60 6.27
N ASP A 73 9.30 14.66 6.68
CA ASP A 73 9.64 16.06 6.38
C ASP A 73 9.78 16.33 4.87
N ASP A 74 8.90 15.71 4.07
CA ASP A 74 8.84 15.92 2.64
C ASP A 74 8.51 17.38 2.32
N SER A 75 9.53 18.14 1.92
CA SER A 75 9.40 19.56 1.61
C SER A 75 10.11 19.92 0.30
N ASN A 76 9.34 20.46 -0.63
CA ASN A 76 9.85 21.01 -1.89
C ASN A 76 10.52 22.38 -1.72
N ASN A 77 10.64 22.89 -0.49
CA ASN A 77 11.13 24.24 -0.20
C ASN A 77 12.64 24.39 -0.41
N LEU A 78 13.41 23.28 -0.35
CA LEU A 78 14.87 23.31 -0.39
C LEU A 78 15.46 22.94 -1.76
N SER A 79 14.63 22.46 -2.70
CA SER A 79 15.08 22.15 -4.04
C SER A 79 13.92 22.19 -5.04
N PRO A 80 13.98 23.00 -6.11
CA PRO A 80 12.99 23.01 -7.19
C PRO A 80 13.14 21.76 -8.10
N LEU A 81 13.50 20.62 -7.53
CA LEU A 81 13.61 19.36 -8.24
C LEU A 81 12.20 18.91 -8.60
N TYR A 82 11.92 18.94 -9.90
CA TYR A 82 10.70 18.45 -10.56
C TYR A 82 9.41 19.18 -10.17
N GLN A 83 8.98 20.10 -11.03
CA GLN A 83 7.62 20.69 -11.01
C GLN A 83 6.48 19.66 -10.95
N SER A 84 6.76 18.38 -11.23
CA SER A 84 5.79 17.28 -11.19
C SER A 84 5.73 16.51 -9.88
N TYR A 85 6.64 16.75 -8.93
CA TYR A 85 6.62 16.06 -7.63
C TYR A 85 5.79 16.85 -6.61
N PHE A 86 4.74 16.23 -6.08
CA PHE A 86 3.93 16.81 -5.01
C PHE A 86 4.40 16.21 -3.70
N SER A 87 4.91 17.03 -2.79
CA SER A 87 5.30 16.56 -1.47
C SER A 87 4.09 16.01 -0.71
N ASP A 88 4.33 15.01 0.12
CA ASP A 88 3.30 14.42 0.97
C ASP A 88 2.66 15.45 1.89
N LYS A 89 1.33 15.36 2.04
CA LYS A 89 0.62 16.12 3.09
C LYS A 89 0.94 15.53 4.46
N GLN A 90 0.57 16.19 5.55
CA GLN A 90 0.81 15.66 6.90
C GLN A 90 0.16 14.27 7.08
N ILE A 91 0.95 13.20 6.92
CA ILE A 91 0.50 11.81 7.00
C ILE A 91 0.68 11.31 8.43
N LEU A 92 -0.37 10.72 8.99
CA LEU A 92 -0.28 10.08 10.29
C LEU A 92 0.56 8.80 10.21
N GLU A 93 1.41 8.59 11.21
CA GLU A 93 2.13 7.31 11.37
C GLU A 93 1.14 6.16 11.59
N ARG A 94 1.51 4.97 11.09
CA ARG A 94 0.73 3.75 11.33
C ARG A 94 1.08 3.18 12.71
N ARG A 95 0.12 2.49 13.30
CA ARG A 95 0.41 1.50 14.36
C ARG A 95 0.42 0.09 13.79
N SER A 96 1.24 -0.80 14.36
CA SER A 96 1.23 -2.22 14.01
C SER A 96 1.46 -3.07 15.25
N LYS A 97 0.75 -4.20 15.34
CA LYS A 97 1.03 -5.27 16.29
C LYS A 97 2.11 -6.24 15.80
N ASP A 98 2.39 -6.24 14.49
CA ASP A 98 3.55 -6.93 13.94
C ASP A 98 4.76 -6.00 14.04
N ASP A 99 5.81 -6.45 14.72
CA ASP A 99 7.05 -5.72 14.96
C ASP A 99 8.20 -6.14 14.03
N LYS A 100 7.95 -7.05 13.08
CA LYS A 100 8.99 -7.56 12.19
C LYS A 100 8.96 -6.88 10.83
N LEU A 101 10.16 -6.57 10.35
CA LEU A 101 10.42 -6.10 8.98
C LEU A 101 11.22 -7.17 8.24
N ASP A 102 10.71 -7.66 7.11
CA ASP A 102 11.43 -8.57 6.21
C ASP A 102 11.87 -7.87 4.91
N SER A 103 12.58 -8.60 4.03
CA SER A 103 13.05 -8.07 2.74
C SER A 103 11.90 -7.60 1.86
N ARG A 104 10.85 -8.41 1.73
CA ARG A 104 9.65 -8.09 0.96
C ARG A 104 8.90 -6.90 1.54
N GLY A 105 8.93 -6.72 2.86
CA GLY A 105 8.41 -5.56 3.54
C GLY A 105 9.13 -4.29 3.13
N ARG A 106 10.47 -4.32 2.99
CA ARG A 106 11.23 -3.18 2.47
C ARG A 106 10.85 -2.88 1.02
N ASP A 107 10.77 -3.90 0.18
CA ASP A 107 10.36 -3.72 -1.22
C ASP A 107 8.94 -3.12 -1.34
N LEU A 108 8.03 -3.54 -0.45
CA LEU A 108 6.67 -2.99 -0.38
C LEU A 108 6.67 -1.53 0.08
N LEU A 109 7.49 -1.16 1.06
CA LEU A 109 7.66 0.22 1.50
C LEU A 109 8.24 1.10 0.38
N ASP A 110 9.24 0.60 -0.34
CA ASP A 110 9.86 1.31 -1.47
C ASP A 110 8.85 1.56 -2.60
N LEU A 111 8.01 0.56 -2.92
CA LEU A 111 6.90 0.70 -3.85
C LEU A 111 5.89 1.76 -3.39
N CYS A 112 5.54 1.77 -2.09
CA CYS A 112 4.63 2.74 -1.51
C CYS A 112 5.17 4.18 -1.58
N ILE A 113 6.44 4.37 -1.17
CA ILE A 113 7.11 5.66 -1.18
C ILE A 113 7.22 6.20 -2.62
N SER A 114 7.75 5.39 -3.54
CA SER A 114 8.02 5.80 -4.92
C SER A 114 6.76 6.16 -5.71
N ASN A 115 5.61 5.62 -5.32
CA ASN A 115 4.34 5.80 -6.03
C ASN A 115 3.31 6.63 -5.24
N GLN A 116 3.67 7.24 -4.11
CA GLN A 116 2.74 7.99 -3.26
C GLN A 116 1.49 7.17 -2.86
N ILE A 117 1.71 5.90 -2.50
CA ILE A 117 0.70 4.97 -2.01
C ILE A 117 0.90 4.76 -0.51
N ARG A 118 -0.19 4.73 0.25
CA ARG A 118 -0.19 4.64 1.72
C ARG A 118 -0.93 3.42 2.20
N ILE A 119 -0.34 2.71 3.16
CA ILE A 119 -0.90 1.57 3.88
C ILE A 119 -1.99 2.07 4.82
N LEU A 120 -3.20 1.52 4.74
CA LEU A 120 -4.32 1.90 5.62
C LEU A 120 -4.29 1.21 6.98
N ASN A 121 -3.73 0.00 7.04
CA ASN A 121 -3.61 -0.77 8.28
C ASN A 121 -2.90 0.08 9.34
N GLY A 122 -3.50 0.16 10.54
CA GLY A 122 -2.94 0.98 11.61
C GLY A 122 -3.21 2.49 11.53
N ARG A 123 -3.93 2.99 10.52
CA ARG A 123 -4.19 4.43 10.33
C ARG A 123 -5.65 4.83 10.44
N VAL A 124 -6.55 3.95 10.01
CA VAL A 124 -7.98 4.27 9.83
C VAL A 124 -8.81 3.76 11.00
N LEU A 125 -9.93 4.43 11.28
CA LEU A 125 -10.93 3.94 12.22
C LEU A 125 -11.34 2.50 11.88
N GLY A 126 -11.39 1.64 12.89
CA GLY A 126 -11.62 0.20 12.72
C GLY A 126 -10.35 -0.65 12.73
N ASP A 127 -9.19 -0.06 12.48
CA ASP A 127 -7.87 -0.71 12.64
C ASP A 127 -6.81 0.24 13.24
N THR A 128 -7.21 1.12 14.15
CA THR A 128 -6.32 2.13 14.75
C THR A 128 -5.16 1.55 15.56
N PHE A 129 -5.13 0.24 15.81
CA PHE A 129 -4.07 -0.45 16.53
C PHE A 129 -3.22 -1.36 15.63
N GLY A 130 -3.52 -1.45 14.33
CA GLY A 130 -2.77 -2.27 13.37
C GLY A 130 -2.81 -3.76 13.71
N GLY A 131 -4.00 -4.34 13.67
CA GLY A 131 -4.21 -5.75 13.97
C GLY A 131 -3.40 -6.70 13.08
N LEU A 132 -3.05 -7.86 13.63
CA LEU A 132 -2.48 -8.97 12.87
C LEU A 132 -3.55 -9.54 11.92
N THR A 133 -3.14 -9.93 10.72
CA THR A 133 -4.03 -10.41 9.66
C THR A 133 -3.87 -11.89 9.34
N CYS A 134 -2.76 -12.49 9.75
CA CYS A 134 -2.50 -13.91 9.58
C CYS A 134 -2.11 -14.57 10.91
N TYR A 135 -2.74 -15.72 11.19
CA TYR A 135 -2.49 -16.53 12.38
C TYR A 135 -2.17 -17.97 11.97
N THR A 136 -1.00 -18.45 12.39
CA THR A 136 -0.52 -19.80 12.13
C THR A 136 -0.14 -20.48 13.45
N PRO A 137 0.03 -21.81 13.48
CA PRO A 137 0.58 -22.49 14.65
C PRO A 137 1.97 -21.99 15.08
N ASN A 138 2.72 -21.38 14.16
CA ASN A 138 4.09 -20.90 14.37
C ASN A 138 4.16 -19.40 14.73
N GLY A 139 3.01 -18.76 14.95
CA GLY A 139 2.91 -17.34 15.28
C GLY A 139 1.98 -16.58 14.34
N ALA A 140 2.03 -15.27 14.45
CA ALA A 140 1.15 -14.37 13.72
C ALA A 140 1.93 -13.23 13.05
N SER A 141 1.30 -12.64 12.03
CA SER A 141 1.89 -11.56 11.23
C SER A 141 0.81 -10.66 10.65
N THR A 142 1.24 -9.47 10.23
CA THR A 142 0.47 -8.62 9.32
C THR A 142 1.06 -8.80 7.92
N VAL A 143 0.28 -9.37 7.01
CA VAL A 143 0.70 -9.65 5.61
C VAL A 143 -0.39 -9.27 4.60
N ASP A 144 -1.66 -9.28 5.03
CA ASP A 144 -2.75 -8.67 4.29
C ASP A 144 -2.81 -7.16 4.53
N TYR A 145 -2.73 -6.38 3.45
CA TYR A 145 -2.80 -4.92 3.52
C TYR A 145 -3.90 -4.35 2.64
N VAL A 146 -4.34 -3.14 2.97
CA VAL A 146 -5.02 -2.24 2.04
C VAL A 146 -4.15 -1.02 1.83
N LEU A 147 -3.82 -0.72 0.57
CA LEU A 147 -2.98 0.38 0.16
C LEU A 147 -3.79 1.32 -0.73
N VAL A 148 -3.62 2.63 -0.58
CA VAL A 148 -4.36 3.62 -1.40
C VAL A 148 -3.46 4.75 -1.87
N SER A 149 -3.81 5.41 -2.97
CA SER A 149 -3.19 6.69 -3.32
C SER A 149 -3.33 7.70 -2.16
N GLU A 150 -2.26 8.44 -1.87
CA GLU A 150 -2.23 9.48 -0.82
C GLU A 150 -3.38 10.50 -1.00
N SER A 151 -3.73 10.82 -2.25
CA SER A 151 -4.84 11.71 -2.62
C SER A 151 -6.22 11.34 -2.06
N ILE A 152 -6.47 10.05 -1.77
CA ILE A 152 -7.75 9.56 -1.25
C ILE A 152 -7.66 9.08 0.20
N LEU A 153 -6.50 9.19 0.84
CA LEU A 153 -6.30 8.74 2.21
C LEU A 153 -7.33 9.35 3.19
N ASN A 154 -7.57 10.66 3.06
CA ASN A 154 -8.54 11.40 3.89
C ASN A 154 -10.02 11.13 3.53
N GLN A 155 -10.28 10.37 2.46
CA GLN A 155 -11.64 9.98 2.06
C GLN A 155 -12.06 8.65 2.68
N ILE A 156 -11.12 7.89 3.27
CA ILE A 156 -11.41 6.62 3.91
C ILE A 156 -11.92 6.85 5.33
N LEU A 157 -13.19 6.53 5.58
CA LEU A 157 -13.85 6.74 6.87
C LEU A 157 -13.64 5.58 7.86
N TYR A 158 -13.60 4.35 7.35
CA TYR A 158 -13.54 3.14 8.16
C TYR A 158 -12.90 1.99 7.37
N MET A 159 -12.05 1.22 8.04
CA MET A 159 -11.50 -0.03 7.53
C MET A 159 -11.41 -1.03 8.67
N ARG A 160 -11.84 -2.27 8.41
CA ARG A 160 -11.70 -3.38 9.36
C ARG A 160 -10.88 -4.48 8.70
N ASN A 161 -9.85 -4.95 9.39
CA ASN A 161 -9.10 -6.13 8.95
C ASN A 161 -10.03 -7.36 9.03
N MET A 162 -10.00 -8.18 7.99
CA MET A 162 -10.72 -9.45 7.93
C MET A 162 -10.02 -10.51 8.77
#